data_AF-A0A538NHQ9-F1
#
_entry.id   AF-A0A538NHQ9-F1
#
_cell.length_a   1.000
_cell.length_b   1.000
_cell.length_c   1.000
_cell.angle_alpha   90.00
_cell.angle_beta   90.00
_cell.angle_gamma   90.00
#
_symmetry.space_group_name_H-M   'P 1'
#
loop_
_entity.id
_entity.type
_entity.pdbx_description
1 polymer ?
#
loop_
_entity_poly.entity_id
_entity_poly.type
_entity_poly.pdbx_seq_one_letter_code
_entity_poly.pdbx_strand_id
1 'polypeptide(L)'
;MSTSAPVRTDTKQDRKIRDISLAEWGRKEISIAEKEMPGLIAIREKYAESKPLAGVRITGSLHMTIQTAVLIETLVDLGASVRWASCNIFSTQDHAAAAVAKSGVSVFAWKGESLEDYWW
;
A
#
# COMPACT_ATOMS: atom_id res chain seq x y z
N MET A 1 -2.54 30.48 -18.16
CA MET A 1 -3.66 29.99 -17.33
C MET A 1 -3.74 28.49 -17.52
N SER A 2 -3.17 27.72 -16.59
CA SER A 2 -3.11 26.25 -16.69
C SER A 2 -4.41 25.68 -16.11
N THR A 3 -5.22 25.05 -16.96
CA THR A 3 -6.46 24.37 -16.56
C THR A 3 -6.08 23.07 -15.83
N SER A 4 -6.22 23.04 -14.51
CA SER A 4 -6.13 21.80 -13.75
C SER A 4 -7.29 20.89 -14.14
N ALA A 5 -6.98 19.70 -14.63
CA ALA A 5 -7.98 18.67 -14.87
C ALA A 5 -8.69 18.32 -13.55
N PRO A 6 -10.00 18.06 -13.56
CA PRO A 6 -10.75 17.72 -12.36
C PRO A 6 -10.21 16.40 -11.77
N VAL A 7 -9.88 16.43 -10.48
CA VAL A 7 -9.53 15.23 -9.71
C VAL A 7 -10.77 14.34 -9.69
N ARG A 8 -10.74 13.20 -10.39
CA ARG A 8 -11.81 12.19 -10.34
C ARG A 8 -11.94 11.68 -8.91
N THR A 9 -13.02 12.05 -8.24
CA THR A 9 -13.50 11.45 -6.99
C THR A 9 -14.39 10.25 -7.30
N ASP A 10 -13.84 9.23 -7.98
CA ASP A 10 -14.59 8.00 -8.21
C ASP A 10 -14.51 7.13 -6.95
N THR A 11 -15.66 6.87 -6.33
CA THR A 11 -15.84 6.27 -5.00
C THR A 11 -15.66 4.75 -4.98
N LYS A 12 -15.18 4.16 -6.08
CA LYS A 12 -14.70 2.77 -6.13
C LYS A 12 -13.17 2.78 -6.01
N GLN A 13 -12.65 2.36 -4.85
CA GLN A 13 -11.23 2.05 -4.71
C GLN A 13 -10.84 0.95 -5.70
N ASP A 14 -10.14 1.33 -6.74
CA ASP A 14 -9.62 0.42 -7.74
C ASP A 14 -8.45 -0.40 -7.14
N ARG A 15 -8.51 -1.72 -7.33
CA ARG A 15 -7.58 -2.70 -6.80
C ARG A 15 -7.68 -4.01 -7.60
N LYS A 16 -6.56 -4.73 -7.73
CA LYS A 16 -6.51 -6.08 -8.32
C LYS A 16 -5.56 -6.92 -7.46
N ILE A 17 -6.15 -7.81 -6.65
CA ILE A 17 -5.43 -8.67 -5.70
C ILE A 17 -5.97 -10.10 -5.80
N ARG A 18 -5.25 -11.07 -5.23
CA ARG A 18 -5.65 -12.49 -5.29
C ARG A 18 -6.98 -12.77 -4.59
N ASP A 19 -7.08 -12.38 -3.32
CA ASP A 19 -8.22 -12.70 -2.47
C ASP A 19 -8.29 -11.73 -1.28
N ILE A 20 -9.39 -10.98 -1.18
CA ILE A 20 -9.62 -10.03 -0.08
C ILE A 20 -9.91 -10.71 1.25
N SER A 21 -10.36 -11.97 1.26
CA SER A 21 -10.66 -12.71 2.48
C SER A 21 -9.44 -12.87 3.40
N LEU A 22 -8.24 -12.82 2.82
CA LEU A 22 -6.95 -12.94 3.52
C LEU A 22 -6.57 -11.73 4.37
N ALA A 23 -7.33 -10.62 4.28
CA ALA A 23 -6.96 -9.36 4.91
C ALA A 23 -6.84 -9.42 6.44
N GLU A 24 -7.64 -10.25 7.12
CA GLU A 24 -7.54 -10.37 8.58
C GLU A 24 -6.27 -11.10 9.01
N TRP A 25 -5.85 -12.11 8.25
CA TRP A 25 -4.55 -12.76 8.46
C TRP A 25 -3.41 -11.77 8.19
N GLY A 26 -3.46 -11.07 7.06
CA GLY A 26 -2.47 -10.03 6.75
C GLY A 26 -2.39 -8.95 7.81
N ARG A 27 -3.54 -8.54 8.39
CA ARG A 27 -3.54 -7.56 9.47
C ARG A 27 -2.78 -8.07 10.69
N LYS A 28 -3.02 -9.31 11.11
CA LYS A 28 -2.33 -9.94 12.25
C LYS A 28 -0.81 -9.98 12.04
N GLU A 29 -0.37 -10.36 10.84
CA GLU A 29 1.07 -10.41 10.53
C GLU A 29 1.70 -9.01 10.47
N ILE A 30 0.99 -8.02 9.95
CA ILE A 30 1.47 -6.63 9.95
C ILE A 30 1.64 -6.13 11.40
N SER A 31 0.69 -6.39 12.29
CA SER A 31 0.83 -6.02 13.72
C SER A 31 2.01 -6.70 14.43
N ILE A 32 2.45 -7.87 13.94
CA ILE A 32 3.69 -8.50 14.42
C ILE A 32 4.90 -7.77 13.82
N ALA A 33 4.89 -7.51 12.50
CA ALA A 33 5.99 -6.84 11.81
C ALA A 33 6.24 -5.42 12.31
N GLU A 34 5.21 -4.68 12.74
CA GLU A 34 5.38 -3.36 13.36
C GLU A 34 6.31 -3.41 14.58
N LYS A 35 6.27 -4.49 15.38
CA LYS A 35 7.16 -4.67 16.54
C LYS A 35 8.62 -4.90 16.14
N GLU A 36 8.85 -5.47 14.96
CA GLU A 36 10.18 -5.76 14.40
C GLU A 36 10.71 -4.64 13.51
N MET A 37 9.94 -3.55 13.31
CA MET A 37 10.30 -2.41 12.48
C MET A 37 10.31 -1.09 13.27
N PRO A 38 11.04 -0.99 14.40
CA PRO A 38 10.95 0.16 15.31
C PRO A 38 11.34 1.48 14.65
N GLY A 39 12.21 1.46 13.63
CA GLY A 39 12.57 2.66 12.88
C GLY A 39 11.39 3.28 12.12
N LEU A 40 10.54 2.46 11.48
CA LEU A 40 9.36 2.99 10.78
C LEU A 40 8.29 3.45 11.76
N ILE A 41 8.10 2.72 12.86
CA ILE A 41 7.13 3.10 13.90
C ILE A 41 7.53 4.43 14.55
N ALA A 42 8.80 4.61 14.89
CA ALA A 42 9.29 5.88 15.43
C ALA A 42 9.10 7.06 14.45
N ILE A 43 9.29 6.84 13.14
CA ILE A 43 9.01 7.86 12.11
C ILE A 43 7.52 8.20 12.06
N ARG A 44 6.67 7.17 12.07
CA ARG A 44 5.20 7.32 12.06
C ARG A 44 4.74 8.12 13.28
N GLU A 45 5.12 7.72 14.47
CA GLU A 45 4.77 8.39 15.73
C GLU A 45 5.24 9.85 15.76
N LYS A 46 6.47 10.11 15.30
CA LYS A 46 7.06 11.45 15.33
C LYS A 46 6.38 12.44 14.38
N TYR A 47 5.89 11.98 13.22
CA TYR A 47 5.47 12.89 12.14
C TYR A 47 4.00 12.70 11.70
N ALA A 48 3.25 11.77 12.28
CA ALA A 48 1.85 11.55 11.91
C ALA A 48 0.97 12.78 12.14
N GLU A 49 1.22 13.58 13.18
CA GLU A 49 0.42 14.78 13.47
C GLU A 49 0.68 15.91 12.46
N SER A 50 1.94 16.11 12.07
CA SER A 50 2.32 17.18 11.14
C SER A 50 2.01 16.87 9.68
N LYS A 51 1.66 15.60 9.37
CA LYS A 51 1.29 15.12 8.03
C LYS A 51 2.22 15.67 6.93
N PRO A 52 3.55 15.45 7.01
CA PRO A 52 4.51 16.08 6.11
C PRO A 52 4.35 15.68 4.64
N LEU A 53 3.63 14.58 4.36
CA LEU A 53 3.32 14.12 3.01
C LEU A 53 1.91 14.48 2.55
N ALA A 54 1.21 15.38 3.26
CA ALA A 54 -0.11 15.86 2.85
C ALA A 54 -0.10 16.39 1.40
N GLY A 55 -1.00 15.87 0.58
CA GLY A 55 -1.11 16.23 -0.84
C GLY A 55 -0.08 15.55 -1.76
N VAL A 56 0.88 14.80 -1.22
CA VAL A 56 1.85 14.03 -2.01
C VAL A 56 1.19 12.76 -2.53
N ARG A 57 1.41 12.44 -3.81
CA ARG A 57 0.96 11.20 -4.44
C ARG A 57 2.16 10.29 -4.70
N ILE A 58 2.13 9.07 -4.15
CA ILE A 58 3.22 8.11 -4.22
C ILE A 58 2.74 6.87 -4.97
N THR A 59 3.47 6.48 -6.01
CA THR A 59 3.35 5.17 -6.65
C THR A 59 4.57 4.33 -6.27
N GLY A 60 4.35 3.17 -5.66
CA GLY A 60 5.43 2.27 -5.26
C GLY A 60 5.42 0.97 -6.06
N SER A 61 6.63 0.45 -6.30
CA SER A 61 6.90 -0.82 -6.97
C SER A 61 7.97 -1.60 -6.22
N LEU A 62 7.83 -1.74 -4.90
CA LEU A 62 8.64 -2.68 -4.12
C LEU A 62 7.87 -4.00 -3.98
N HIS A 63 8.54 -5.08 -3.58
CA HIS A 63 7.87 -6.34 -3.27
C HIS A 63 6.69 -6.11 -2.32
N MET A 64 5.51 -6.61 -2.70
CA MET A 64 4.29 -6.44 -1.90
C MET A 64 4.25 -7.47 -0.75
N THR A 65 5.09 -7.24 0.26
CA THR A 65 5.24 -8.07 1.46
C THR A 65 4.60 -7.41 2.68
N ILE A 66 4.59 -8.12 3.81
CA ILE A 66 4.20 -7.61 5.12
C ILE A 66 5.03 -6.39 5.55
N GLN A 67 6.35 -6.41 5.31
CA GLN A 67 7.23 -5.30 5.66
C GLN A 67 6.93 -4.06 4.81
N THR A 68 6.67 -4.25 3.51
CA THR A 68 6.25 -3.16 2.63
C THR A 68 4.88 -2.63 3.04
N ALA A 69 3.98 -3.45 3.57
CA ALA A 69 2.71 -2.96 4.12
C ALA A 69 2.91 -1.98 5.29
N VAL A 70 3.86 -2.25 6.21
CA VAL A 70 4.22 -1.30 7.29
C VAL A 70 4.75 0.02 6.72
N LEU A 71 5.57 -0.04 5.67
CA LEU A 71 6.03 1.15 4.95
C LEU A 71 4.87 1.92 4.32
N ILE A 72 3.97 1.26 3.59
CA ILE A 72 2.80 1.87 2.95
C ILE A 72 1.92 2.57 3.97
N GLU A 73 1.57 1.89 5.07
CA GLU A 73 0.75 2.47 6.13
C GLU A 73 1.44 3.65 6.80
N THR A 74 2.77 3.61 6.95
CA THR A 74 3.53 4.77 7.43
C THR A 74 3.41 5.95 6.46
N LEU A 75 3.56 5.75 5.15
CA LEU A 75 3.40 6.82 4.16
C LEU A 75 1.99 7.44 4.19
N VAL A 76 0.96 6.60 4.32
CA VAL A 76 -0.44 7.04 4.46
C VAL A 76 -0.64 7.83 5.75
N ASP A 77 -0.11 7.35 6.87
CA ASP A 77 -0.18 8.03 8.16
C ASP A 77 0.56 9.36 8.17
N LEU A 78 1.59 9.51 7.35
CA LEU A 78 2.26 10.79 7.11
C LEU A 78 1.52 11.72 6.13
N GLY A 79 0.38 11.30 5.59
CA GLY A 79 -0.53 12.11 4.77
C GLY A 79 -0.50 11.87 3.27
N ALA A 80 0.28 10.89 2.79
CA ALA A 80 0.38 10.61 1.35
C ALA A 80 -0.85 9.87 0.80
N SER A 81 -1.16 10.12 -0.46
CA SER A 81 -2.03 9.25 -1.27
C SER A 81 -1.17 8.20 -1.97
N VAL A 82 -1.40 6.92 -1.68
CA VAL A 82 -0.53 5.83 -2.12
C VAL A 82 -1.25 4.90 -3.11
N ARG A 83 -0.53 4.47 -4.15
CA ARG A 83 -0.89 3.35 -5.03
C ARG A 83 0.31 2.41 -5.14
N TRP A 84 0.07 1.10 -5.22
CA TRP A 84 1.16 0.12 -5.16
C TRP A 84 1.00 -1.04 -6.14
N ALA A 85 2.12 -1.46 -6.73
CA ALA A 85 2.29 -2.70 -7.47
C ALA A 85 3.53 -3.45 -6.95
N SER A 86 3.65 -4.75 -7.24
CA SER A 86 4.87 -5.50 -6.92
C SER A 86 5.91 -5.32 -8.03
N CYS A 87 7.22 -5.33 -7.71
CA CYS A 87 8.29 -5.38 -8.73
C CYS A 87 8.74 -6.80 -9.11
N ASN A 88 8.05 -7.82 -8.60
CA ASN A 88 8.32 -9.20 -8.97
C ASN A 88 7.06 -10.05 -8.90
N ILE A 89 6.86 -10.86 -9.95
CA ILE A 89 5.68 -11.70 -10.17
C ILE A 89 5.46 -12.79 -9.09
N PHE A 90 6.48 -13.10 -8.27
CA PHE A 90 6.38 -14.14 -7.23
C PHE A 90 6.57 -13.61 -5.80
N SER A 91 6.91 -12.34 -5.63
CA SER A 91 7.26 -11.80 -4.30
C SER A 91 6.05 -11.38 -3.47
N THR A 92 4.88 -11.21 -4.08
CA THR A 92 3.69 -10.77 -3.36
C THR A 92 3.30 -11.79 -2.28
N GLN A 93 3.08 -11.29 -1.08
CA GLN A 93 2.36 -12.00 -0.02
C GLN A 93 0.89 -11.60 -0.11
N ASP A 94 0.04 -12.48 -0.63
CA ASP A 94 -1.35 -12.12 -0.97
C ASP A 94 -2.17 -11.62 0.23
N HIS A 95 -1.89 -12.12 1.43
CA HIS A 95 -2.51 -11.63 2.67
C HIS A 95 -2.05 -10.21 3.03
N ALA A 96 -0.79 -9.84 2.75
CA ALA A 96 -0.31 -8.46 2.90
C ALA A 96 -1.01 -7.52 1.91
N ALA A 97 -1.07 -7.91 0.63
CA ALA A 97 -1.78 -7.16 -0.41
C ALA A 97 -3.26 -6.97 -0.05
N ALA A 98 -3.93 -8.02 0.45
CA ALA A 98 -5.31 -7.97 0.90
C ALA A 98 -5.53 -7.02 2.08
N ALA A 99 -4.64 -7.05 3.08
CA ALA A 99 -4.73 -6.17 4.24
C ALA A 99 -4.58 -4.69 3.86
N VAL A 100 -3.58 -4.37 3.03
CA VAL A 100 -3.36 -3.00 2.52
C VAL A 100 -4.51 -2.55 1.63
N ALA A 101 -5.03 -3.43 0.78
CA ALA A 101 -6.21 -3.10 -0.02
C ALA A 101 -7.47 -2.87 0.83
N LYS A 102 -7.64 -3.61 1.94
CA LYS A 102 -8.77 -3.43 2.88
C LYS A 102 -8.69 -2.11 3.65
N SER A 103 -7.49 -1.57 3.90
CA SER A 103 -7.32 -0.25 4.55
C SER A 103 -7.63 0.92 3.61
N GLY A 104 -7.83 0.65 2.33
CA GLY A 104 -8.27 1.61 1.32
C GLY A 104 -7.19 2.11 0.37
N VAL A 105 -5.98 1.55 0.45
CA VAL A 105 -4.91 1.81 -0.51
C VAL A 105 -5.15 1.00 -1.79
N SER A 106 -4.97 1.61 -2.96
CA SER A 106 -5.05 0.90 -4.24
C SER A 106 -3.83 0.00 -4.43
N VAL A 107 -4.04 -1.32 -4.41
CA VAL A 107 -3.00 -2.33 -4.62
C VAL A 107 -3.33 -3.17 -5.86
N PHE A 108 -2.33 -3.33 -6.72
CA PHE A 108 -2.38 -4.15 -7.94
C PHE A 108 -1.24 -5.16 -7.89
N ALA A 109 -1.44 -6.22 -7.13
CA ALA A 109 -0.40 -7.22 -6.89
C ALA A 109 -1.02 -8.55 -6.43
N TRP A 110 -0.56 -9.66 -7.00
CA TRP A 110 -0.79 -11.01 -6.48
C TRP A 110 0.40 -11.92 -6.77
N LYS A 111 0.50 -13.02 -6.03
CA LYS A 111 1.54 -14.00 -6.27
C LYS A 111 1.23 -14.83 -7.52
N GLY A 112 2.23 -15.01 -8.38
CA GLY A 112 2.10 -15.79 -9.60
C GLY A 112 1.44 -15.01 -10.73
N GLU A 113 1.71 -13.70 -10.84
CA GLU A 113 1.36 -12.90 -12.01
C GLU A 113 1.99 -13.47 -13.29
N SER A 114 1.30 -13.29 -14.42
CA SER A 114 1.93 -13.38 -15.73
C SER A 114 2.76 -12.11 -16.00
N LEU A 115 3.65 -12.14 -16.99
CA LEU A 115 4.36 -10.92 -17.39
C LEU A 115 3.43 -9.86 -17.97
N GLU A 116 2.32 -10.27 -18.59
CA GLU A 116 1.30 -9.33 -19.08
C GLU A 116 0.58 -8.65 -17.91
N ASP A 117 0.17 -9.42 -16.91
CA ASP A 117 -0.45 -8.88 -15.69
C ASP A 117 0.49 -7.94 -14.93
N TYR A 118 1.79 -8.25 -14.89
CA TYR A 118 2.81 -7.44 -14.25
C TYR A 118 2.94 -6.03 -14.87
N TRP A 119 2.70 -5.91 -16.18
CA TRP A 119 2.83 -4.66 -16.93
C TRP A 119 1.50 -3.92 -17.18
N TRP A 120 0.37 -4.49 -16.78
CA TRP A 120 -0.98 -3.96 -17.02
C TRP A 120 -1.22 -2.57 -16.40
#